data_AF-A0A8S9DR90-F1
#
_entry.id   AF-A0A8S9DR90-F1
#
_cell.length_a   1.000
_cell.length_b   1.000
_cell.length_c   1.000
_cell.angle_alpha   90.00
_cell.angle_beta   90.00
_cell.angle_gamma   90.00
#
_symmetry.space_group_name_H-M   'P 1'
#
loop_
_entity.id
_entity.type
_entity.pdbx_description
1 polymer ?
#
loop_
_entity_poly.entity_id
_entity_poly.type
_entity_poly.pdbx_seq_one_letter_code
_entity_poly.pdbx_strand_id
1 'polypeptide(L)'
;MASLSGIYFLFFPDGGYKGGRNPYYGIQIIFEREGWVWIHTWISLGMIAIALIHIFFHWKWLVSTTKRVVRNMVERKTSMNLRGWTNVLVDGVVALGFLFSATSGVYFLLAPDSQGGLTPDPMFLFSRTAWDNLHIWSSVAFTSAAIIHFVIHWGWVTKVTRKMFARKSVPVLAQVTVKVN
;
A
#
# COMPACT_ATOMS: atom_id res chain seq x y z
N MET A 1 -4.05 2.52 -8.30
CA MET A 1 -4.10 1.69 -9.52
C MET A 1 -4.03 0.20 -9.20
N ALA A 2 -3.11 -0.29 -8.34
CA ALA A 2 -3.22 -1.63 -7.74
C ALA A 2 -4.55 -1.85 -6.99
N SER A 3 -5.09 -0.80 -6.36
CA SER A 3 -6.44 -0.80 -5.76
C SER A 3 -7.56 -0.92 -6.80
N LEU A 4 -7.39 -0.36 -7.99
CA LEU A 4 -8.42 -0.39 -9.05
C LEU A 4 -8.41 -1.73 -9.78
N SER A 5 -7.23 -2.28 -10.09
CA SER A 5 -7.11 -3.65 -10.57
C SER A 5 -7.50 -4.67 -9.49
N GLY A 6 -7.22 -4.40 -8.21
CA GLY A 6 -7.71 -5.19 -7.08
C GLY A 6 -9.24 -5.19 -6.97
N ILE A 7 -9.90 -4.03 -7.15
CA ILE A 7 -11.36 -3.94 -7.24
C ILE A 7 -11.89 -4.78 -8.41
N TYR A 8 -11.24 -4.71 -9.58
CA TYR A 8 -11.60 -5.57 -10.71
C TYR A 8 -11.55 -7.06 -10.32
N PHE A 9 -10.49 -7.52 -9.65
CA PHE A 9 -10.39 -8.91 -9.20
C PHE A 9 -11.37 -9.30 -8.09
N LEU A 10 -11.83 -8.35 -7.26
CA LEU A 10 -12.89 -8.61 -6.27
C LEU A 10 -14.24 -8.93 -6.93
N PHE A 11 -14.57 -8.28 -8.04
CA PHE A 11 -15.85 -8.48 -8.74
C PHE A 11 -15.78 -9.55 -9.83
N PHE A 12 -14.60 -9.80 -10.40
CA PHE A 12 -14.36 -10.80 -11.44
C PHE A 12 -13.28 -11.82 -11.04
N PRO A 13 -13.48 -12.56 -9.92
CA PRO A 13 -12.57 -13.63 -9.52
C PRO A 13 -12.68 -14.79 -10.52
N ASP A 14 -11.54 -15.30 -10.98
CA ASP A 14 -11.38 -16.39 -11.96
C ASP A 14 -12.11 -16.25 -13.31
N GLY A 15 -11.32 -16.11 -14.36
CA GLY A 15 -11.77 -15.96 -15.75
C GLY A 15 -11.44 -17.14 -16.65
N GLY A 16 -11.46 -18.37 -16.14
CA GLY A 16 -11.37 -19.58 -16.98
C GLY A 16 -12.74 -19.99 -17.53
N TYR A 17 -12.77 -20.60 -18.71
CA TYR A 17 -13.98 -21.23 -19.24
C TYR A 17 -14.29 -22.47 -18.40
N LYS A 18 -15.13 -22.33 -17.38
CA LYS A 18 -15.60 -23.43 -16.52
C LYS A 18 -16.71 -24.23 -17.22
N GLY A 19 -16.44 -24.71 -18.43
CA GLY A 19 -17.43 -25.42 -19.25
C GLY A 19 -18.72 -24.63 -19.51
N GLY A 20 -18.62 -23.31 -19.69
CA GLY A 20 -19.77 -22.42 -19.90
C GLY A 20 -20.47 -21.91 -18.63
N ARG A 21 -20.03 -22.32 -17.43
CA ARG A 21 -20.66 -21.95 -16.14
C ARG A 21 -20.12 -20.66 -15.51
N ASN A 22 -19.20 -19.97 -16.19
CA ASN A 22 -18.66 -18.70 -15.76
C ASN A 22 -19.28 -17.57 -16.60
N PRO A 23 -20.33 -16.88 -16.11
CA PRO A 23 -21.01 -15.81 -16.86
C PRO A 23 -20.12 -14.59 -17.08
N TYR A 24 -18.99 -14.50 -16.36
CA TYR A 24 -18.04 -13.40 -16.46
C TYR A 24 -16.82 -13.74 -17.34
N TYR A 25 -16.81 -14.92 -17.97
CA TYR A 25 -15.75 -15.32 -18.89
C TYR A 25 -15.71 -14.41 -20.12
N GLY A 26 -14.55 -13.84 -20.42
CA GLY A 26 -14.35 -12.97 -21.58
C GLY A 26 -14.87 -11.53 -21.42
N ILE A 27 -15.36 -11.14 -20.24
CA ILE A 27 -15.74 -9.74 -19.99
C ILE A 27 -14.48 -8.88 -19.98
N GLN A 28 -14.44 -7.90 -20.88
CA GLN A 28 -13.37 -6.92 -20.99
C GLN A 28 -13.86 -5.57 -20.49
N ILE A 29 -13.18 -5.04 -19.47
CA ILE A 29 -13.40 -3.67 -18.98
C ILE A 29 -12.09 -2.93 -19.17
N ILE A 30 -12.03 -2.00 -20.14
CA ILE A 30 -10.85 -1.21 -20.54
C ILE A 30 -9.68 -2.05 -21.10
N PHE A 31 -9.15 -2.99 -20.32
CA PHE A 31 -8.11 -3.93 -20.72
C PHE A 31 -8.61 -5.37 -20.65
N GLU A 32 -7.94 -6.25 -21.38
CA GLU A 32 -8.08 -7.70 -21.21
C GLU A 32 -7.57 -8.13 -19.82
N ARG A 33 -7.96 -9.32 -19.35
CA ARG A 33 -7.56 -9.84 -18.04
C ARG A 33 -6.05 -9.84 -17.85
N GLU A 34 -5.29 -10.22 -18.89
CA GLU A 34 -3.83 -10.20 -18.84
C GLU A 34 -3.27 -8.79 -18.64
N GLY A 35 -3.87 -7.78 -19.29
CA GLY A 35 -3.51 -6.38 -19.08
C GLY A 35 -3.72 -5.95 -17.63
N TRP A 36 -4.85 -6.36 -17.02
CA TRP A 36 -5.12 -6.08 -15.61
C TRP A 36 -4.14 -6.79 -14.66
N VAL A 37 -3.79 -8.05 -14.95
CA VAL A 37 -2.77 -8.81 -14.19
C VAL A 37 -1.41 -8.12 -14.29
N TRP A 38 -1.00 -7.72 -15.50
CA TRP A 38 0.26 -7.02 -15.73
C TRP A 38 0.31 -5.71 -14.93
N ILE A 39 -0.73 -4.86 -15.05
CA ILE A 39 -0.81 -3.59 -14.32
C ILE A 39 -0.78 -3.82 -12.80
N HIS A 40 -1.54 -4.80 -12.30
CA HIS A 40 -1.57 -5.11 -10.88
C HIS A 40 -0.17 -5.52 -10.38
N THR A 41 0.48 -6.46 -11.05
CA THR A 41 1.80 -6.97 -10.64
C THR A 41 2.85 -5.87 -10.62
N TRP A 42 3.02 -5.12 -11.72
CA TRP A 42 4.09 -4.12 -11.79
C TRP A 42 3.87 -2.93 -10.88
N ILE A 43 2.62 -2.47 -10.73
CA ILE A 43 2.32 -1.38 -9.79
C ILE A 43 2.50 -1.86 -8.35
N SER A 44 2.12 -3.10 -8.02
CA SER A 44 2.35 -3.68 -6.70
C SER A 44 3.85 -3.77 -6.36
N LEU A 45 4.69 -4.20 -7.30
CA LEU A 45 6.15 -4.17 -7.13
C LEU A 45 6.69 -2.75 -6.91
N GLY A 46 6.20 -1.78 -7.69
CA GLY A 46 6.52 -0.36 -7.49
C GLY A 46 6.11 0.16 -6.11
N MET A 47 4.93 -0.23 -5.62
CA MET A 47 4.47 0.14 -4.28
C MET A 47 5.34 -0.45 -3.17
N ILE A 48 5.83 -1.68 -3.32
CA ILE A 48 6.82 -2.28 -2.40
C ILE A 48 8.09 -1.43 -2.37
N ALA A 49 8.64 -1.07 -3.53
CA ALA A 49 9.83 -0.22 -3.59
C ALA A 49 9.61 1.15 -2.91
N ILE A 50 8.48 1.82 -3.18
CA ILE A 50 8.12 3.11 -2.57
C ILE A 50 7.95 2.96 -1.04
N ALA A 51 7.30 1.89 -0.57
CA ALA A 51 7.11 1.64 0.85
C ALA A 51 8.45 1.46 1.59
N LEU A 52 9.40 0.74 1.00
CA LEU A 52 10.75 0.59 1.56
C LEU A 52 11.47 1.94 1.67
N ILE A 53 11.42 2.77 0.63
CA ILE A 53 11.98 4.12 0.65
C ILE A 53 11.29 4.98 1.71
N HIS A 54 9.96 4.89 1.81
CA HIS A 54 9.18 5.62 2.82
C HIS A 54 9.61 5.23 4.24
N ILE A 55 9.70 3.93 4.54
CA ILE A 55 10.17 3.44 5.85
C ILE A 55 11.59 3.91 6.15
N PHE A 56 12.48 3.89 5.16
CA PHE A 56 13.85 4.39 5.32
C PHE A 56 13.88 5.85 5.78
N PHE A 57 13.12 6.74 5.13
CA PHE A 57 13.04 8.15 5.53
C PHE A 57 12.32 8.35 6.87
N HIS A 58 11.38 7.48 7.22
CA HIS A 58 10.63 7.56 8.47
C HIS A 58 11.23 6.73 9.62
N TRP A 59 12.41 6.12 9.45
CA TRP A 59 12.99 5.18 10.42
C TRP A 59 13.09 5.73 11.85
N LYS A 60 13.60 6.96 12.00
CA LYS A 60 13.72 7.61 13.32
C LYS A 60 12.36 7.76 14.00
N TRP A 61 11.36 8.18 13.24
CA TRP A 61 9.99 8.33 13.73
C TRP A 61 9.41 6.98 14.12
N LEU A 62 9.58 5.95 13.29
CA LEU A 62 9.11 4.58 13.55
C LEU A 62 9.66 4.05 14.87
N VAL A 63 10.99 4.06 15.05
CA VAL A 63 11.63 3.59 16.28
C VAL A 63 11.17 4.38 17.51
N SER A 64 11.09 5.72 17.40
CA SER A 64 10.67 6.57 18.52
C SER A 64 9.20 6.31 18.92
N THR A 65 8.34 6.10 17.93
CA THR A 65 6.91 5.85 18.14
C THR A 65 6.69 4.47 18.74
N THR A 66 7.36 3.43 18.21
CA THR A 66 7.30 2.07 18.77
C THR A 66 7.75 2.05 20.23
N LYS A 67 8.90 2.68 20.56
CA LYS A 67 9.37 2.78 21.95
C LYS A 67 8.35 3.47 22.85
N ARG A 68 7.74 4.57 22.37
CA ARG A 68 6.72 5.31 23.13
C ARG A 68 5.47 4.48 23.37
N VAL A 69 4.99 3.75 22.37
CA VAL A 69 3.82 2.87 22.47
C VAL A 69 4.08 1.75 23.47
N VAL A 70 5.21 1.03 23.33
CA VAL A 70 5.61 -0.05 24.24
C VAL A 70 5.70 0.46 25.68
N ARG A 71 6.36 1.60 25.90
CA ARG A 71 6.47 2.21 27.23
C ARG A 71 5.09 2.51 27.83
N ASN A 72 4.19 3.14 27.07
CA ASN A 72 2.85 3.46 27.56
C ASN A 72 2.03 2.20 27.90
N MET A 73 2.22 1.10 27.15
CA MET A 73 1.57 -0.18 27.42
C MET A 73 2.12 -0.86 28.68
N VAL A 74 3.45 -0.86 28.86
CA VAL A 74 4.12 -1.48 30.02
C VAL A 74 3.85 -0.69 31.30
N GLU A 75 4.03 0.63 31.26
CA GLU A 75 3.85 1.50 32.43
C GLU A 75 2.38 1.79 32.75
N ARG A 76 1.44 1.39 31.87
CA ARG A 76 0.00 1.69 31.94
C ARG A 76 -0.31 3.19 32.14
N LYS A 77 0.62 4.07 31.74
CA LYS A 77 0.45 5.52 31.77
C LYS A 77 0.08 6.03 30.39
N THR A 78 -1.02 6.77 30.29
CA THR A 78 -1.46 7.42 29.06
C THR A 78 -0.77 8.78 28.93
N SER A 79 0.38 8.81 28.24
CA SER A 79 1.07 10.05 27.87
C SER A 79 0.61 10.64 26.53
N MET A 80 -0.19 9.90 25.75
CA MET A 80 -0.64 10.33 24.42
C MET A 80 -2.11 10.76 24.44
N ASN A 81 -2.42 11.83 23.71
CA ASN A 81 -3.80 12.24 23.47
C ASN A 81 -4.47 11.31 22.44
N LEU A 82 -5.80 11.44 22.31
CA LEU A 82 -6.61 10.62 21.39
C LEU A 82 -6.08 10.67 19.95
N ARG A 83 -5.73 11.87 19.44
CA ARG A 83 -5.20 12.04 18.08
C ARG A 83 -3.89 11.29 17.85
N GLY A 84 -2.99 11.30 18.84
CA GLY A 84 -1.74 10.55 18.79
C GLY A 84 -2.00 9.05 18.69
N TRP A 85 -2.97 8.53 19.44
CA TRP A 85 -3.39 7.14 19.34
C TRP A 85 -4.04 6.81 18.00
N THR A 86 -4.90 7.68 17.46
CA THR A 86 -5.50 7.48 16.14
C THR A 86 -4.42 7.37 15.06
N ASN A 87 -3.41 8.24 15.07
CA ASN A 87 -2.32 8.17 14.10
C ASN A 87 -1.55 6.86 14.22
N VAL A 88 -1.16 6.46 15.43
CA VAL A 88 -0.44 5.19 15.67
C VAL A 88 -1.26 3.99 15.19
N LEU A 89 -2.58 3.98 15.45
CA LEU A 89 -3.46 2.91 15.01
C LEU A 89 -3.55 2.85 13.49
N VAL A 90 -3.83 3.99 12.84
CA VAL A 90 -3.94 4.06 11.38
C VAL A 90 -2.62 3.65 10.72
N ASP A 91 -1.49 4.18 11.17
CA ASP A 91 -0.17 3.85 10.64
C ASP A 91 0.20 2.38 10.88
N GLY A 92 -0.19 1.83 12.03
CA GLY A 92 -0.04 0.41 12.34
C GLY A 92 -0.85 -0.49 11.41
N VAL A 93 -2.12 -0.14 11.14
CA VAL A 93 -2.98 -0.89 10.21
C VAL A 93 -2.46 -0.77 8.77
N VAL A 94 -1.99 0.41 8.35
CA VAL A 94 -1.33 0.59 7.04
C VAL A 94 -0.12 -0.32 6.93
N ALA A 95 0.78 -0.29 7.92
CA ALA A 95 2.03 -1.05 7.88
C ALA A 95 1.78 -2.57 7.88
N LEU A 96 0.92 -3.07 8.77
CA LEU A 96 0.62 -4.51 8.88
C LEU A 96 -0.21 -5.01 7.70
N GLY A 97 -1.21 -4.24 7.27
CA GLY A 97 -2.03 -4.58 6.10
C GLY A 97 -1.17 -4.65 4.83
N PHE A 98 -0.27 -3.67 4.64
CA PHE A 98 0.67 -3.69 3.53
C PHE A 98 1.62 -4.88 3.60
N LEU A 99 2.17 -5.19 4.78
CA LEU A 99 3.08 -6.30 4.98
C LEU A 99 2.43 -7.63 4.57
N PHE A 100 1.23 -7.93 5.08
CA PHE A 100 0.54 -9.17 4.75
C PHE A 100 0.10 -9.24 3.29
N SER A 101 -0.35 -8.12 2.72
CA SER A 101 -0.71 -8.02 1.29
C SER A 101 0.51 -8.24 0.40
N ALA A 102 1.63 -7.59 0.69
CA ALA A 102 2.87 -7.73 -0.08
C ALA A 102 3.46 -9.14 0.04
N THR A 103 3.50 -9.72 1.24
CA THR A 103 4.02 -11.09 1.44
C THR A 103 3.19 -12.12 0.69
N SER A 104 1.86 -12.06 0.79
CA SER A 104 0.97 -12.96 0.04
C SER A 104 1.04 -12.73 -1.47
N GLY A 105 1.18 -11.48 -1.92
CA GLY A 105 1.38 -11.15 -3.34
C GLY A 105 2.70 -11.71 -3.90
N VAL A 106 3.79 -11.61 -3.13
CA VAL A 106 5.09 -12.23 -3.49
C VAL A 106 4.97 -13.75 -3.54
N TYR A 107 4.22 -14.36 -2.63
CA TYR A 107 3.93 -15.80 -2.69
C TYR A 107 3.27 -16.18 -4.03
N PHE A 108 2.29 -15.42 -4.53
CA PHE A 108 1.65 -15.70 -5.82
C PHE A 108 2.57 -15.53 -7.03
N LEU A 109 3.61 -14.70 -6.94
CA LEU A 109 4.64 -14.60 -7.99
C LEU A 109 5.53 -15.84 -8.05
N LEU A 110 5.76 -16.48 -6.91
CA LEU A 110 6.62 -17.67 -6.79
C LEU A 110 5.83 -18.99 -6.96
N ALA A 111 4.55 -18.97 -6.64
CA ALA A 111 3.61 -20.08 -6.78
C ALA A 111 2.46 -19.69 -7.73
N PRO A 112 2.74 -19.48 -9.04
CA PRO A 112 1.72 -19.12 -10.02
C PRO A 112 0.63 -20.20 -10.10
N ASP A 113 -0.59 -19.80 -10.49
CA ASP A 113 -1.76 -20.67 -10.55
C ASP A 113 -1.49 -22.00 -11.25
N SER A 114 -2.12 -23.05 -10.74
CA SER A 114 -2.30 -24.25 -11.54
C SER A 114 -3.23 -23.92 -12.70
N GLN A 115 -2.69 -23.88 -13.92
CA GLN A 115 -3.50 -23.80 -15.12
C GLN A 115 -4.37 -25.07 -15.19
N GLY A 116 -5.59 -25.00 -14.66
CA GLY A 116 -6.55 -26.11 -14.68
C GLY A 116 -6.20 -27.32 -13.78
N GLY A 117 -5.47 -27.14 -12.69
CA GLY A 117 -5.16 -28.24 -11.75
C GLY A 117 -3.93 -29.08 -12.11
N LEU A 118 -3.16 -28.68 -13.12
CA LEU A 118 -2.03 -29.45 -13.64
C LEU A 118 -0.75 -29.34 -12.77
N THR A 119 -0.63 -28.29 -11.96
CA THR A 119 0.45 -28.14 -10.98
C THR A 119 -0.11 -28.29 -9.56
N PRO A 120 0.45 -29.20 -8.74
CA PRO A 120 0.11 -29.27 -7.33
C PRO A 120 0.38 -27.93 -6.65
N ASP A 121 -0.57 -27.43 -5.86
CA ASP A 121 -0.34 -26.29 -4.98
C ASP A 121 0.84 -26.62 -4.06
N PRO A 122 1.89 -25.77 -4.00
CA PRO A 122 3.03 -25.99 -3.10
C PRO A 122 2.62 -26.10 -1.62
N MET A 123 1.44 -25.58 -1.25
CA MET A 123 0.92 -25.57 0.13
C MET A 123 1.94 -25.07 1.15
N PHE A 124 2.78 -24.12 0.73
CA PHE A 124 3.84 -23.59 1.57
C PHE A 124 3.23 -22.80 2.74
N LEU A 125 3.41 -23.32 3.96
CA LEU A 125 2.86 -22.83 5.24
C LEU A 125 1.32 -22.87 5.36
N PHE A 126 0.59 -22.46 4.34
CA PHE A 126 -0.87 -22.42 4.30
C PHE A 126 -1.39 -22.92 2.95
N SER A 127 -2.69 -23.24 2.90
CA SER A 127 -3.37 -23.54 1.63
C SER A 127 -3.45 -22.31 0.74
N ARG A 128 -3.59 -22.50 -0.59
CA ARG A 128 -3.82 -21.38 -1.51
C ARG A 128 -5.00 -20.49 -1.11
N THR A 129 -6.11 -21.09 -0.69
CA THR A 129 -7.28 -20.33 -0.20
C THR A 129 -6.96 -19.46 1.01
N ALA A 130 -6.12 -19.95 1.93
CA ALA A 130 -5.70 -19.16 3.08
C ALA A 130 -4.79 -17.99 2.64
N TRP A 131 -3.89 -18.20 1.68
CA TRP A 131 -3.09 -17.14 1.08
C TRP A 131 -3.96 -16.10 0.34
N ASP A 132 -4.96 -16.55 -0.41
CA ASP A 132 -5.91 -15.67 -1.12
C ASP A 132 -6.71 -14.82 -0.12
N ASN A 133 -7.26 -15.44 0.93
CA ASN A 133 -7.96 -14.73 1.99
C ASN A 133 -7.05 -13.71 2.69
N LEU A 134 -5.81 -14.10 3.00
CA LEU A 134 -4.83 -13.20 3.59
C LEU A 134 -4.57 -12.02 2.66
N HIS A 135 -4.35 -12.25 1.37
CA HIS A 135 -4.09 -11.19 0.39
C HIS A 135 -5.27 -10.23 0.24
N ILE A 136 -6.49 -10.76 0.08
CA ILE A 136 -7.69 -9.96 -0.14
C ILE A 136 -7.98 -9.09 1.08
N TRP A 137 -8.12 -9.70 2.26
CA TRP A 137 -8.55 -8.96 3.46
C TRP A 137 -7.47 -8.00 3.96
N SER A 138 -6.19 -8.36 3.86
CA SER A 138 -5.11 -7.42 4.16
C SER A 138 -5.06 -6.26 3.18
N SER A 139 -5.32 -6.48 1.89
CA SER A 139 -5.37 -5.41 0.88
C SER A 139 -6.56 -4.46 1.08
N VAL A 140 -7.72 -4.99 1.49
CA VAL A 140 -8.90 -4.18 1.85
C VAL A 140 -8.61 -3.30 3.07
N ALA A 141 -8.04 -3.89 4.12
CA ALA A 141 -7.65 -3.17 5.34
C ALA A 141 -6.59 -2.10 5.04
N PHE A 142 -5.54 -2.46 4.29
CA PHE A 142 -4.49 -1.56 3.85
C PHE A 142 -5.05 -0.39 3.05
N THR A 143 -5.87 -0.66 2.02
CA THR A 143 -6.39 0.39 1.15
C THR A 143 -7.27 1.37 1.93
N SER A 144 -8.13 0.85 2.81
CA SER A 144 -9.02 1.66 3.66
C SER A 144 -8.20 2.54 4.62
N ALA A 145 -7.23 1.95 5.30
CA ALA A 145 -6.37 2.68 6.24
C ALA A 145 -5.44 3.67 5.53
N ALA A 146 -4.95 3.36 4.32
CA ALA A 146 -4.12 4.26 3.54
C ALA A 146 -4.89 5.51 3.10
N ILE A 147 -6.16 5.36 2.71
CA ILE A 147 -7.03 6.51 2.42
C ILE A 147 -7.16 7.40 3.66
N ILE A 148 -7.46 6.81 4.83
CA ILE A 148 -7.58 7.54 6.09
C ILE A 148 -6.26 8.22 6.46
N HIS A 149 -5.13 7.52 6.33
CA HIS A 149 -3.78 8.06 6.54
C HIS A 149 -3.55 9.30 5.68
N PHE A 150 -3.81 9.23 4.37
CA PHE A 150 -3.66 10.37 3.47
C PHE A 150 -4.57 11.54 3.86
N VAL A 151 -5.81 11.29 4.27
CA VAL A 151 -6.75 12.33 4.73
C VAL A 151 -6.21 13.04 5.98
N ILE A 152 -5.72 12.29 6.97
CA ILE A 152 -5.13 12.85 8.20
C ILE A 152 -3.91 13.70 7.88
N HIS A 153 -3.10 13.27 6.91
CA HIS A 153 -1.85 13.96 6.54
C HIS A 153 -1.99 15.01 5.44
N TRP A 154 -3.18 15.22 4.87
CA TRP A 154 -3.40 16.11 3.72
C TRP A 154 -2.89 17.54 3.92
N GLY A 155 -3.09 18.11 5.12
CA GLY A 155 -2.60 19.45 5.46
C GLY A 155 -1.08 19.56 5.46
N TRP A 156 -0.37 18.48 5.77
CA TRP A 156 1.09 18.43 5.66
C TRP A 156 1.53 18.30 4.19
N VAL A 157 0.88 17.43 3.42
CA VAL A 157 1.19 17.22 1.98
C VAL A 157 1.09 18.55 1.23
N THR A 158 -0.05 19.23 1.31
CA THR A 158 -0.28 20.52 0.63
C THR A 158 0.75 21.59 1.03
N LYS A 159 1.17 21.61 2.29
CA LYS A 159 2.18 22.55 2.81
C LYS A 159 3.57 22.25 2.23
N VAL A 160 3.98 20.98 2.19
CA VAL A 160 5.27 20.58 1.61
C VAL A 160 5.29 20.87 0.11
N THR A 161 4.23 20.48 -0.61
CA THR A 161 4.07 20.74 -2.05
C THR A 161 4.22 22.23 -2.34
N ARG A 162 3.50 23.10 -1.62
CA ARG A 162 3.60 24.55 -1.80
C ARG A 162 5.03 25.07 -1.58
N LYS A 163 5.72 24.61 -0.53
CA LYS A 163 7.10 25.01 -0.24
C LYS A 163 8.07 24.60 -1.35
N MET A 164 7.89 23.42 -1.94
CA MET A 164 8.75 22.96 -3.04
C MET A 164 8.59 23.82 -4.30
N PHE A 165 7.37 24.28 -4.60
CA PHE A 165 7.12 25.17 -5.74
C PHE A 165 7.51 26.63 -5.47
N ALA A 166 7.27 27.16 -4.26
CA ALA A 166 7.64 28.52 -3.88
C ALA A 166 9.17 28.75 -3.80
N ARG A 167 9.95 27.70 -3.51
CA ARG A 167 11.42 27.80 -3.50
C ARG A 167 12.02 28.06 -4.90
N LYS A 168 11.28 27.75 -5.97
CA LYS A 168 11.70 28.04 -7.35
C LYS A 168 11.48 29.51 -7.76
N SER A 169 10.74 30.30 -6.99
CA SER A 169 10.36 31.67 -7.36
C SER A 169 11.12 32.78 -6.62
N VAL A 170 12.25 32.49 -5.97
CA VAL A 170 13.16 33.56 -5.51
C VAL A 170 14.01 33.98 -6.72
N PRO A 171 13.82 35.20 -7.28
CA PRO A 171 14.68 35.69 -8.34
C PRO A 171 16.07 35.93 -7.74
N VAL A 172 17.10 35.42 -8.42
CA VAL A 172 18.53 35.64 -8.14
C VAL A 172 18.91 37.15 -8.10
N LEU A 173 18.00 38.04 -8.51
CA LEU A 173 18.21 39.48 -8.60
C LEU A 173 18.34 40.21 -7.25
N ALA A 174 17.93 39.60 -6.13
CA ALA A 174 18.01 40.25 -4.82
C ALA A 174 19.42 40.22 -4.16
N GLN A 175 20.39 39.50 -4.74
CA GLN A 175 21.76 39.45 -4.21
C GLN A 175 22.74 40.42 -4.90
N VAL A 176 22.33 41.13 -5.95
CA VAL A 176 23.23 42.01 -6.73
C VAL A 176 23.16 43.48 -6.27
N THR A 177 22.13 43.89 -5.52
CA THR A 177 21.92 45.31 -5.17
C THR A 177 22.44 45.76 -3.80
N VAL A 178 23.25 44.97 -3.10
CA VAL A 178 23.87 45.39 -1.82
C VAL A 178 25.40 45.38 -1.93
N LYS A 179 25.94 46.15 -2.89
CA LYS A 179 27.30 46.73 -2.86
C LYS A 179 27.40 47.82 -3.93
N VAL A 180 26.84 49.00 -3.69
CA VAL A 180 27.36 50.24 -4.30
C VAL A 180 27.21 51.37 -3.28
N ASN A 181 28.38 51.80 -2.79
CA ASN A 181 28.76 53.01 -2.03
C ASN A 181 28.11 53.27 -0.66
#